data_AF-A0A7S1WZT2-F1
#
_entry.id   AF-A0A7S1WZT2-F1
#
_cell.length_a   1.000
_cell.length_b   1.000
_cell.length_c   1.000
_cell.angle_alpha   90.00
_cell.angle_beta   90.00
_cell.angle_gamma   90.00
#
_symmetry.space_group_name_H-M   'P 1'
#
loop_
_entity.id
_entity.type
_entity.pdbx_description
1 polymer ?
#
loop_
_entity_poly.entity_id
_entity_poly.type
_entity_poly.pdbx_seq_one_letter_code
_entity_poly.pdbx_strand_id
1 'polypeptide(L)'
;RIGGRVQEVNGLVPWPIQAGPEFIHGGKNILARVTEDEMKCQMRELGWPDRIYLGRQKKMLTPDDEDEEIARVDKLFTEEVGSEKEPPVGADINGEEWLRSRGATDKMVAFAEACYANDFGASLKQLGLREMITENQLWDSGDNYLILDRSWKEMITYLSAGLRIRSSWPVARV
;
A
#
# COMPACT_ATOMS: atom_id res chain seq x y z
N ARG A 1 0.18 -23.91 7.04
CA ARG A 1 1.36 -23.01 6.98
C ARG A 1 1.19 -21.87 7.98
N ILE A 2 2.29 -21.30 8.46
CA ILE A 2 2.31 -20.09 9.31
C ILE A 2 2.70 -18.92 8.40
N GLY A 3 2.18 -17.71 8.65
CA GLY A 3 2.58 -16.49 7.94
C GLY A 3 1.44 -15.72 7.24
N GLY A 4 0.24 -16.29 7.09
CA GLY A 4 -0.89 -15.58 6.51
C GLY A 4 -0.61 -15.09 5.08
N ARG A 5 -0.67 -13.78 4.83
CA ARG A 5 -0.34 -13.18 3.52
C ARG A 5 1.16 -13.12 3.23
N VAL A 6 2.03 -13.35 4.21
CA VAL A 6 3.47 -13.55 3.97
C VAL A 6 3.69 -14.94 3.39
N GLN A 7 4.25 -15.01 2.18
CA GLN A 7 4.49 -16.27 1.49
C GLN A 7 5.74 -16.19 0.61
N GLU A 8 6.59 -17.22 0.72
CA GLU A 8 7.71 -17.46 -0.15
C GLU A 8 7.44 -18.69 -1.02
N VAL A 9 7.79 -18.61 -2.30
CA VAL A 9 7.70 -19.69 -3.29
C VAL A 9 9.09 -19.98 -3.82
N ASN A 10 9.43 -21.27 -3.89
CA ASN A 10 10.73 -21.76 -4.35
C ASN A 10 10.55 -22.67 -5.58
N GLY A 11 11.57 -22.76 -6.44
CA GLY A 11 11.61 -23.72 -7.56
C GLY A 11 11.03 -23.23 -8.90
N LEU A 12 10.53 -21.99 -8.99
CA LEU A 12 10.17 -21.35 -10.26
C LEU A 12 11.39 -20.69 -10.94
N VAL A 13 12.31 -20.18 -10.13
CA VAL A 13 13.58 -19.56 -10.54
C VAL A 13 14.68 -19.96 -9.54
N PRO A 14 15.98 -19.70 -9.82
CA PRO A 14 17.09 -20.11 -8.94
C PRO A 14 17.15 -19.43 -7.56
N TRP A 15 16.27 -18.48 -7.29
CA TRP A 15 16.16 -17.76 -6.02
C TRP A 15 14.71 -17.81 -5.48
N PRO A 16 14.50 -17.60 -4.17
CA PRO A 16 13.15 -17.53 -3.60
C PRO A 16 12.38 -16.32 -4.13
N ILE A 17 11.08 -16.50 -4.38
CA ILE A 17 10.15 -15.43 -4.77
C ILE A 17 9.21 -15.14 -3.61
N GLN A 18 9.05 -13.87 -3.23
CA GLN A 18 7.99 -13.47 -2.31
C GLN A 18 6.67 -13.38 -3.10
N ALA A 19 5.70 -14.22 -2.76
CA ALA A 19 4.36 -14.22 -3.37
C ALA A 19 3.34 -13.41 -2.53
N GLY A 20 3.83 -12.62 -1.58
CA GLY A 20 3.07 -11.76 -0.69
C GLY A 20 3.73 -10.37 -0.61
N PRO A 21 3.80 -9.72 0.56
CA PRO A 21 4.49 -8.44 0.69
C PRO A 21 6.00 -8.60 0.44
N GLU A 22 6.58 -7.56 -0.16
CA GLU A 22 8.02 -7.50 -0.48
C GLU A 22 8.76 -6.39 0.28
N PHE A 23 8.03 -5.43 0.84
CA PHE A 23 8.58 -4.25 1.50
C PHE A 23 7.73 -3.82 2.71
N ILE A 24 8.31 -3.00 3.57
CA ILE A 24 7.60 -2.21 4.57
C ILE A 24 7.32 -0.85 3.95
N HIS A 25 6.07 -0.38 4.05
CA HIS A 25 5.75 0.99 3.65
C HIS A 25 5.85 1.91 4.86
N GLY A 26 6.68 2.95 4.74
CA GLY A 26 7.01 3.85 5.83
C GLY A 26 8.01 3.25 6.83
N GLY A 27 8.90 4.10 7.35
CA GLY A 27 9.88 3.70 8.37
C GLY A 27 9.41 3.85 9.81
N LYS A 28 8.32 4.60 10.06
CA LYS A 28 7.86 4.92 11.42
C LYS A 28 6.80 3.96 11.93
N ASN A 29 7.03 2.65 11.77
CA ASN A 29 6.11 1.63 12.28
C ASN A 29 6.83 0.55 13.09
N ILE A 30 6.03 -0.21 13.84
CA ILE A 30 6.52 -1.29 14.71
C ILE A 30 7.29 -2.36 13.92
N LEU A 31 6.89 -2.63 12.68
CA LEU A 31 7.51 -3.67 11.88
C LEU A 31 8.94 -3.29 11.50
N ALA A 32 9.16 -2.06 11.04
CA ALA A 32 10.48 -1.52 10.74
C ALA A 32 11.40 -1.60 11.96
N ARG A 33 10.89 -1.17 13.13
CA ARG A 33 11.64 -1.24 14.39
C ARG A 33 12.04 -2.66 14.77
N VAL A 34 11.12 -3.62 14.75
CA VAL A 34 11.44 -5.02 15.08
C VAL A 34 12.46 -5.59 14.10
N THR A 35 12.32 -5.31 12.80
CA THR A 35 13.26 -5.80 11.79
C THR A 35 14.68 -5.22 11.97
N GLU A 36 14.79 -3.95 12.33
CA GLU A 36 16.08 -3.29 12.54
C GLU A 36 16.70 -3.64 13.89
N ASP A 37 15.97 -3.40 14.97
CA ASP A 37 16.51 -3.43 16.32
C ASP A 37 16.63 -4.86 16.86
N GLU A 38 15.70 -5.73 16.55
CA GLU A 38 15.65 -7.07 17.15
C GLU A 38 16.26 -8.11 16.21
N MET A 39 15.89 -8.08 14.93
CA MET A 39 16.41 -9.03 13.94
C MET A 39 17.74 -8.62 13.31
N LYS A 40 18.16 -7.36 13.47
CA LYS A 40 19.37 -6.81 12.85
C LYS A 40 19.38 -6.97 11.32
N CYS A 41 18.20 -6.84 10.70
CA CYS A 41 18.08 -6.82 9.24
C CYS A 41 18.71 -5.55 8.67
N GLN A 42 19.41 -5.66 7.54
CA GLN A 42 19.75 -4.48 6.75
C GLN A 42 18.55 -4.13 5.87
N MET A 43 18.32 -2.84 5.67
CA MET A 43 17.21 -2.35 4.86
C MET A 43 17.74 -1.43 3.76
N ARG A 44 17.25 -1.65 2.53
CA ARG A 44 17.41 -0.71 1.43
C ARG A 44 16.14 0.12 1.31
N GLU A 45 16.30 1.43 1.28
CA GLU A 45 15.21 2.37 1.07
C GLU A 45 15.04 2.69 -0.41
N LEU A 46 13.80 2.66 -0.88
CA LEU A 46 13.38 3.18 -2.18
C LEU A 46 12.33 4.28 -1.97
N GLY A 47 12.34 5.28 -2.85
CA GLY A 47 11.34 6.34 -2.86
C GLY A 47 10.04 5.94 -3.56
N TRP A 48 9.07 6.86 -3.52
CA TRP A 48 7.84 6.79 -4.29
C TRP A 48 8.11 6.61 -5.81
N PRO A 49 7.23 5.94 -6.58
CA PRO A 49 7.43 5.78 -8.02
C PRO A 49 7.76 7.10 -8.73
N ASP A 50 8.84 7.08 -9.51
CA ASP A 50 9.40 8.25 -10.19
C ASP A 50 9.02 8.31 -11.69
N ARG A 51 8.30 7.30 -12.18
CA ARG A 51 7.96 7.14 -13.60
C ARG A 51 6.54 6.68 -13.78
N ILE A 52 5.79 7.37 -14.64
CA ILE A 52 4.37 7.11 -14.90
C ILE A 52 4.17 6.85 -16.39
N TYR A 53 3.68 5.66 -16.74
CA TYR A 53 3.38 5.33 -18.13
C TYR A 53 1.91 5.61 -18.48
N LEU A 54 1.67 6.64 -19.28
CA LEU A 54 0.36 7.01 -19.81
C LEU A 54 0.02 6.14 -21.02
N GLY A 55 -0.53 4.94 -20.78
CA GLY A 55 -0.76 3.93 -21.83
C GLY A 55 -1.54 4.41 -23.05
N ARG A 56 -2.57 5.26 -22.88
CA ARG A 56 -3.34 5.83 -24.01
C ARG A 56 -2.51 6.77 -24.89
N GLN A 57 -1.57 7.48 -24.28
CA GLN A 57 -0.67 8.41 -24.97
C GLN A 57 0.63 7.75 -25.42
N LYS A 58 0.89 6.52 -24.94
CA LYS A 58 2.17 5.80 -25.10
C LYS A 58 3.37 6.66 -24.66
N LYS A 59 3.17 7.51 -23.66
CA LYS A 59 4.18 8.42 -23.10
C LYS A 59 4.60 7.94 -21.71
N MET A 60 5.90 7.96 -21.43
CA MET A 60 6.43 7.85 -20.08
C MET A 60 6.66 9.28 -19.55
N LEU A 61 6.15 9.58 -18.37
CA LEU A 61 6.51 10.77 -17.61
C LEU A 61 7.65 10.44 -16.66
N THR A 62 8.61 11.34 -16.55
CA THR A 62 9.71 11.30 -15.57
C THR A 62 9.51 12.41 -14.52
N PRO A 63 10.36 12.48 -13.47
CA PRO A 63 10.24 13.53 -12.46
C PRO A 63 10.44 14.95 -13.02
N ASP A 64 11.05 15.08 -14.20
CA ASP A 64 11.25 16.35 -14.89
C ASP A 64 10.04 16.78 -15.74
N ASP A 65 9.06 15.90 -15.95
CA ASP A 65 7.81 16.23 -16.65
C ASP A 65 6.82 16.86 -15.66
N GLU A 66 6.48 18.13 -15.87
CA GLU A 66 5.36 18.76 -15.15
C GLU A 66 4.02 18.33 -15.76
N ASP A 67 3.14 17.76 -14.94
CA ASP A 67 1.77 17.41 -15.32
C ASP A 67 0.77 17.89 -14.26
N GLU A 68 0.05 18.95 -14.59
CA GLU A 68 -0.86 19.64 -13.66
C GLU A 68 -1.99 18.75 -13.15
N GLU A 69 -2.48 17.80 -13.96
CA GLU A 69 -3.55 16.89 -13.55
C GLU A 69 -3.05 15.87 -12.52
N ILE A 70 -1.86 15.32 -12.73
CA ILE A 70 -1.23 14.40 -11.76
C ILE A 70 -0.94 15.15 -10.46
N ALA A 71 -0.34 16.34 -10.53
CA ALA A 71 -0.10 17.18 -9.36
C ALA A 71 -1.41 17.52 -8.61
N ARG A 72 -2.50 17.76 -9.35
CA ARG A 72 -3.81 18.00 -8.75
C ARG A 72 -4.36 16.77 -8.02
N VAL A 73 -4.23 15.57 -8.59
CA VAL A 73 -4.65 14.33 -7.93
C VAL A 73 -3.81 14.09 -6.68
N ASP A 74 -2.49 14.27 -6.77
CA ASP A 74 -1.60 14.07 -5.63
C ASP A 74 -2.03 14.94 -4.46
N LYS A 75 -2.19 16.24 -4.69
CA LYS A 75 -2.72 17.17 -3.70
C LYS A 75 -4.08 16.74 -3.12
N LEU A 76 -4.99 16.25 -3.95
CA LEU A 76 -6.31 15.80 -3.50
C LEU A 76 -6.19 14.65 -2.48
N PHE A 77 -5.33 13.66 -2.75
CA PHE A 77 -5.19 12.48 -1.90
C PHE A 77 -4.23 12.65 -0.72
N THR A 78 -3.22 13.53 -0.83
CA THR A 78 -2.22 13.72 0.23
C THR A 78 -2.60 14.84 1.19
N GLU A 79 -3.18 15.94 0.69
CA GLU A 79 -3.45 17.15 1.49
C GLU A 79 -4.94 17.37 1.79
N GLU A 80 -5.83 17.08 0.83
CA GLU A 80 -7.23 17.52 0.93
C GLU A 80 -8.15 16.44 1.52
N VAL A 81 -8.00 15.17 1.15
CA VAL A 81 -8.96 14.10 1.52
C VAL A 81 -9.10 13.92 3.03
N GLY A 82 -8.02 13.98 3.81
CA GLY A 82 -8.09 13.85 5.27
C GLY A 82 -8.81 15.00 5.96
N SER A 83 -9.01 16.13 5.27
CA SER A 83 -9.76 17.28 5.79
C SER A 83 -11.25 17.22 5.45
N GLU A 84 -11.71 16.22 4.70
CA GLU A 84 -13.12 16.05 4.38
C GLU A 84 -13.94 15.69 5.62
N LYS A 85 -15.21 16.10 5.61
CA LYS A 85 -16.15 15.67 6.63
C LYS A 85 -16.54 14.22 6.37
N GLU A 86 -16.43 13.38 7.39
CA GLU A 86 -16.91 12.00 7.30
C GLU A 86 -18.37 11.92 6.83
N PRO A 87 -18.66 11.12 5.79
CA PRO A 87 -20.03 10.88 5.34
C PRO A 87 -20.88 10.21 6.43
N PRO A 88 -22.17 10.54 6.60
CA PRO A 88 -23.04 9.86 7.55
C PRO A 88 -23.11 8.34 7.30
N VAL A 89 -23.40 7.57 8.36
CA VAL A 89 -23.57 6.10 8.24
C VAL A 89 -24.66 5.78 7.21
N GLY A 90 -24.32 4.94 6.23
CA GLY A 90 -25.23 4.55 5.14
C GLY A 90 -25.34 5.55 4.00
N ALA A 91 -24.56 6.63 4.02
CA ALA A 91 -24.51 7.65 2.96
C ALA A 91 -23.07 7.90 2.48
N ASP A 92 -22.21 6.88 2.56
CA ASP A 92 -20.85 6.94 2.03
C ASP A 92 -20.87 6.96 0.50
N ILE A 93 -19.90 7.66 -0.09
CA ILE A 93 -19.68 7.69 -1.55
C ILE A 93 -18.36 7.00 -1.84
N ASN A 94 -18.19 6.52 -3.06
CA ASN A 94 -16.92 5.91 -3.44
C ASN A 94 -15.89 6.96 -3.88
N GLY A 95 -14.62 6.57 -3.90
CA GLY A 95 -13.50 7.45 -4.26
C GLY A 95 -13.62 8.05 -5.66
N GLU A 96 -14.21 7.34 -6.63
CA GLU A 96 -14.45 7.89 -7.96
C GLU A 96 -15.51 9.00 -7.90
N GLU A 97 -16.66 8.76 -7.26
CA GLU A 97 -17.71 9.77 -7.10
C GLU A 97 -17.18 11.04 -6.41
N TRP A 98 -16.38 10.87 -5.37
CA TRP A 98 -15.71 11.98 -4.69
C TRP A 98 -14.78 12.74 -5.63
N LEU A 99 -13.89 12.06 -6.36
CA LEU A 99 -12.99 12.70 -7.32
C LEU A 99 -13.75 13.45 -8.42
N ARG A 100 -14.81 12.84 -8.98
CA ARG A 100 -15.66 13.46 -9.99
C ARG A 100 -16.36 14.71 -9.46
N SER A 101 -16.79 14.70 -8.20
CA SER A 101 -17.36 15.89 -7.54
C SER A 101 -16.36 17.05 -7.44
N ARG A 102 -15.06 16.77 -7.52
CA ARG A 102 -13.95 17.73 -7.55
C ARG A 102 -13.48 18.09 -8.97
N GLY A 103 -14.21 17.67 -10.00
CA GLY A 103 -13.90 17.98 -11.39
C GLY A 103 -12.81 17.09 -11.99
N ALA A 104 -12.54 15.92 -11.41
CA ALA A 104 -11.51 15.01 -11.93
C ALA A 104 -11.83 14.52 -13.35
N THR A 105 -10.85 14.66 -14.24
CA THR A 105 -10.90 14.12 -15.60
C THR A 105 -10.69 12.61 -15.62
N ASP A 106 -10.90 11.97 -16.77
CA ASP A 106 -10.63 10.54 -16.92
C ASP A 106 -9.15 10.18 -16.72
N LYS A 107 -8.24 11.11 -17.05
CA LYS A 107 -6.80 10.92 -16.80
C LYS A 107 -6.51 10.95 -15.30
N MET A 108 -7.10 11.90 -14.58
CA MET A 108 -6.98 11.98 -13.12
C MET A 108 -7.52 10.73 -12.43
N VAL A 109 -8.70 10.24 -12.83
CA VAL A 109 -9.27 9.01 -12.28
C VAL A 109 -8.40 7.79 -12.60
N ALA A 110 -7.91 7.66 -13.84
CA ALA A 110 -7.03 6.55 -14.20
C ALA A 110 -5.71 6.56 -13.42
N PHE A 111 -5.15 7.74 -13.15
CA PHE A 111 -3.97 7.89 -12.31
C PHE A 111 -4.27 7.51 -10.85
N ALA A 112 -5.37 8.00 -10.29
CA ALA A 112 -5.78 7.68 -8.94
C ALA A 112 -6.09 6.19 -8.73
N GLU A 113 -6.67 5.53 -9.74
CA GLU A 113 -6.90 4.08 -9.74
C GLU A 113 -5.59 3.28 -9.67
N ALA A 114 -4.57 3.73 -10.40
CA ALA A 114 -3.28 3.05 -10.47
C ALA A 114 -2.40 3.26 -9.24
N CYS A 115 -2.47 4.45 -8.62
CA CYS A 115 -1.65 4.81 -7.47
C CYS A 115 -2.39 4.54 -6.16
N TYR A 116 -3.44 5.30 -5.86
CA TYR A 116 -4.05 5.29 -4.53
C TYR A 116 -4.97 4.10 -4.31
N ALA A 117 -5.82 3.74 -5.27
CA ALA A 117 -6.72 2.59 -5.08
C ALA A 117 -5.96 1.25 -4.98
N ASN A 118 -4.82 1.17 -5.68
CA ASN A 118 -3.91 0.02 -5.61
C ASN A 118 -3.36 -0.21 -4.20
N ASP A 119 -3.10 0.84 -3.40
CA ASP A 119 -2.64 0.70 -2.02
C ASP A 119 -3.65 -0.04 -1.13
N PHE A 120 -4.94 0.07 -1.47
CA PHE A 120 -6.03 -0.66 -0.81
C PHE A 120 -6.31 -2.03 -1.42
N GLY A 121 -5.68 -2.37 -2.55
CA GLY A 121 -6.01 -3.56 -3.33
C GLY A 121 -7.45 -3.55 -3.85
N ALA A 122 -7.99 -2.36 -4.15
CA ALA A 122 -9.38 -2.16 -4.57
C ALA A 122 -9.47 -1.21 -5.78
N SER A 123 -10.68 -1.07 -6.33
CA SER A 123 -10.98 0.01 -7.29
C SER A 123 -11.50 1.26 -6.58
N LEU A 124 -11.41 2.44 -7.19
CA LEU A 124 -12.02 3.66 -6.64
C LEU A 124 -13.54 3.56 -6.49
N LYS A 125 -14.19 2.64 -7.21
CA LYS A 125 -15.63 2.36 -7.08
C LYS A 125 -15.98 1.52 -5.86
N GLN A 126 -14.99 0.85 -5.26
CA GLN A 126 -15.15 0.01 -4.07
C GLN A 126 -14.60 0.67 -2.81
N LEU A 127 -13.63 1.58 -2.98
CA LEU A 127 -13.04 2.34 -1.88
C LEU A 127 -14.00 3.44 -1.44
N GLY A 128 -14.46 3.39 -0.19
CA GLY A 128 -15.33 4.40 0.40
C GLY A 128 -14.55 5.65 0.80
N LEU A 129 -15.15 6.83 0.66
CA LEU A 129 -14.56 8.10 1.06
C LEU A 129 -14.24 8.11 2.57
N ARG A 130 -15.10 7.50 3.39
CA ARG A 130 -14.82 7.35 4.84
C ARG A 130 -13.47 6.69 5.11
N GLU A 131 -13.16 5.59 4.42
CA GLU A 131 -11.88 4.87 4.59
C GLU A 131 -10.71 5.76 4.16
N MET A 132 -10.85 6.44 3.01
CA MET A 132 -9.82 7.36 2.51
C MET A 132 -9.51 8.49 3.50
N ILE A 133 -10.55 9.05 4.14
CA ILE A 133 -10.40 10.08 5.18
C ILE A 133 -9.64 9.51 6.37
N THR A 134 -10.11 8.38 6.91
CA THR A 134 -9.54 7.76 8.11
C THR A 134 -8.08 7.39 7.90
N GLU A 135 -7.74 6.77 6.78
CA GLU A 135 -6.38 6.34 6.48
C GLU A 135 -5.45 7.53 6.29
N ASN A 136 -5.87 8.57 5.56
CA ASN A 136 -5.06 9.78 5.41
C ASN A 136 -4.83 10.51 6.76
N GLN A 137 -5.83 10.56 7.64
CA GLN A 137 -5.69 11.18 8.97
C GLN A 137 -4.77 10.40 9.92
N LEU A 138 -4.72 9.07 9.79
CA LEU A 138 -3.97 8.19 10.66
C LEU A 138 -2.60 7.81 10.11
N TRP A 139 -2.33 8.09 8.83
CA TRP A 139 -1.05 7.78 8.20
C TRP A 139 0.07 8.65 8.76
N ASP A 140 1.03 8.00 9.46
CA ASP A 140 2.20 8.66 10.04
C ASP A 140 3.53 7.95 9.71
N SER A 141 3.46 6.91 8.88
CA SER A 141 4.57 5.99 8.65
C SER A 141 5.60 6.51 7.64
N GLY A 142 5.20 7.45 6.77
CA GLY A 142 6.01 8.02 5.69
C GLY A 142 5.92 7.21 4.39
N ASP A 143 6.43 7.75 3.28
CA ASP A 143 6.09 7.25 1.93
C ASP A 143 7.19 6.40 1.28
N ASN A 144 8.22 6.08 2.05
CA ASN A 144 9.33 5.26 1.57
C ASN A 144 8.98 3.77 1.58
N TYR A 145 9.73 2.99 0.81
CA TYR A 145 9.63 1.53 0.79
C TYR A 145 10.94 0.94 1.32
N LEU A 146 10.85 0.21 2.42
CA LEU A 146 12.00 -0.47 3.03
C LEU A 146 12.01 -1.94 2.61
N ILE A 147 13.05 -2.32 1.89
CA ILE A 147 13.27 -3.70 1.42
C ILE A 147 14.32 -4.35 2.30
N LEU A 148 13.95 -5.48 2.90
CA LEU A 148 14.85 -6.26 3.74
C LEU A 148 15.93 -6.97 2.89
N ASP A 149 17.11 -7.16 3.47
CA ASP A 149 18.21 -7.96 2.91
C ASP A 149 17.94 -9.49 2.90
N ARG A 150 16.74 -9.91 3.34
CA ARG A 150 16.35 -11.32 3.49
C ARG A 150 14.84 -11.51 3.34
N SER A 151 14.41 -12.78 3.31
CA SER A 151 13.00 -13.14 3.17
C SER A 151 12.13 -12.70 4.35
N TRP A 152 10.90 -12.28 4.06
CA TRP A 152 9.83 -12.10 5.05
C TRP A 152 9.47 -13.38 5.83
N LYS A 153 9.83 -14.55 5.33
CA LYS A 153 9.71 -15.81 6.07
C LYS A 153 10.54 -15.78 7.36
N GLU A 154 11.67 -15.08 7.40
CA GLU A 154 12.50 -14.94 8.59
C GLU A 154 11.79 -14.18 9.72
N MET A 155 10.98 -13.17 9.38
CA MET A 155 10.11 -12.47 10.33
C MET A 155 9.08 -13.43 10.94
N ILE A 156 8.46 -14.28 10.11
CA ILE A 156 7.52 -15.29 10.60
C ILE A 156 8.21 -16.30 11.51
N THR A 157 9.41 -16.76 11.14
CA THR A 157 10.22 -17.65 11.98
C THR A 157 10.52 -16.99 13.32
N TYR A 158 10.99 -15.74 13.31
CA TYR A 158 11.30 -14.96 14.51
C TYR A 158 10.10 -14.83 15.45
N LEU A 159 8.96 -14.34 14.94
CA LEU A 159 7.74 -14.15 15.73
C LEU A 159 7.13 -15.47 16.23
N SER A 160 7.37 -16.58 15.52
CA SER A 160 6.86 -17.90 15.90
C SER A 160 7.72 -18.63 16.93
N ALA A 161 8.91 -18.12 17.23
CA ALA A 161 9.85 -18.79 18.11
C ALA A 161 9.27 -18.99 19.52
N GLY A 162 9.33 -20.23 20.02
CA GLY A 162 8.82 -20.59 21.34
C GLY A 162 7.29 -20.69 21.45
N LEU A 163 6.53 -20.45 20.38
CA LEU A 163 5.08 -20.54 20.40
C LEU A 163 4.56 -21.96 20.12
N ARG A 164 3.48 -22.35 20.80
CA ARG A 164 2.75 -23.59 20.51
C ARG A 164 1.69 -23.34 19.44
N ILE A 165 2.06 -23.54 18.17
CA ILE A 165 1.17 -23.24 17.04
C ILE A 165 0.47 -24.51 16.55
N ARG A 166 -0.86 -24.49 16.50
CA ARG A 166 -1.68 -25.55 15.88
C ARG A 166 -2.02 -25.12 14.46
N SER A 167 -1.47 -25.81 13.47
CA SER A 167 -1.82 -25.60 12.06
C SER A 167 -2.92 -26.58 11.62
N SER A 168 -3.60 -26.26 10.52
CA SER A 168 -4.71 -27.08 9.99
C SER A 168 -5.88 -27.26 10.97
N TRP A 169 -6.08 -26.29 11.86
CA TRP A 169 -7.16 -26.27 12.83
C TRP A 169 -8.08 -25.05 12.61
N PRO A 170 -8.91 -25.03 11.55
CA PRO A 170 -9.82 -23.92 11.32
C PRO A 170 -10.84 -23.82 12.48
N VAL A 171 -10.94 -22.64 13.07
CA VAL A 171 -11.91 -22.37 14.15
C VAL A 171 -13.28 -22.17 13.52
N ALA A 172 -14.21 -23.09 13.78
CA ALA A 172 -15.58 -23.03 13.24
C ALA A 172 -16.57 -22.28 14.16
N ARG A 173 -16.28 -22.24 15.47
CA ARG A 173 -17.05 -21.52 16.51
C ARG A 173 -16.17 -21.24 17.72
N VAL A 174 -16.48 -20.18 18.45
CA VAL A 174 -15.85 -19.79 19.73
C VAL A 174 -16.88 -19.90 20.84
#